data_AF-A0A6I3H205-F1
#
_entry.id   AF-A0A6I3H205-F1
#
_cell.length_a   1.000
_cell.length_b   1.000
_cell.length_c   1.000
_cell.angle_alpha   90.00
_cell.angle_beta   90.00
_cell.angle_gamma   90.00
#
_symmetry.space_group_name_H-M   'P 1'
#
loop_
_entity.id
_entity.type
_entity.pdbx_description
1 polymer ?
#
loop_
_entity_poly.entity_id
_entity_poly.type
_entity_poly.pdbx_seq_one_letter_code
_entity_poly.pdbx_strand_id
1 'polypeptide(L)'
;PVRDIVSIAARCTCGNPIVVQTKPRLEDGTPFPTVYYLTLPAATSAVSTLEAEGLMTELQDRLSEDEDLARNYQSAHLSYLSDRAELGQVEEIDGISAGGMPTRVKCLHSLVAHSLAKGPGVNMIGDLALAACSWSPSRCVCEK
;
A
#
# COMPACT_ATOMS: atom_id res chain seq x y z
N PRO A 1 -7.77 -6.20 -13.98
CA PRO A 1 -6.81 -7.27 -13.61
C PRO A 1 -5.43 -6.66 -13.33
N VAL A 2 -4.77 -7.07 -12.24
CA VAL A 2 -3.38 -6.70 -11.96
C VAL A 2 -2.49 -7.41 -12.97
N ARG A 3 -1.58 -6.68 -13.62
CA ARG A 3 -0.65 -7.20 -14.65
C ARG A 3 0.75 -7.31 -14.03
N ASP A 4 1.62 -8.13 -14.64
CA ASP A 4 3.04 -8.20 -14.26
C ASP A 4 3.33 -8.59 -12.79
N ILE A 5 2.53 -9.51 -12.23
CA ILE A 5 2.73 -10.01 -10.86
C ILE A 5 4.05 -10.77 -10.77
N VAL A 6 4.94 -10.34 -9.86
CA VAL A 6 6.24 -10.96 -9.60
C VAL A 6 6.25 -11.77 -8.31
N SER A 7 5.41 -11.42 -7.33
CA SER A 7 5.32 -12.14 -6.06
C SER A 7 3.97 -11.90 -5.38
N ILE A 8 3.66 -12.74 -4.38
CA ILE A 8 2.53 -12.53 -3.46
C ILE A 8 3.11 -12.02 -2.15
N ALA A 9 2.86 -10.74 -1.86
CA ALA A 9 3.46 -10.05 -0.73
C ALA A 9 2.69 -10.26 0.59
N ALA A 10 1.39 -10.56 0.51
CA ALA A 10 0.60 -10.93 1.70
C ALA A 10 -0.51 -11.93 1.34
N ARG A 11 -0.81 -12.85 2.26
CA ARG A 11 -1.82 -13.89 2.09
C ARG A 11 -2.86 -13.85 3.21
N CYS A 12 -4.08 -14.20 2.86
CA CYS A 12 -5.15 -14.51 3.79
C CYS A 12 -4.85 -15.82 4.51
N THR A 13 -5.49 -16.05 5.65
CA THR A 13 -5.38 -17.31 6.42
C THR A 13 -5.79 -18.54 5.62
N CYS A 14 -6.61 -18.40 4.57
CA CYS A 14 -6.93 -19.48 3.63
C CYS A 14 -5.92 -19.67 2.49
N GLY A 15 -4.87 -18.85 2.42
CA GLY A 15 -3.83 -18.90 1.39
C GLY A 15 -4.03 -17.97 0.19
N ASN A 16 -5.24 -17.42 -0.02
CA ASN A 16 -5.52 -16.50 -1.12
C ASN A 16 -4.71 -15.19 -1.01
N PRO A 17 -4.26 -14.61 -2.14
CA PRO A 17 -3.47 -13.38 -2.13
C PRO A 17 -4.31 -12.19 -1.65
N ILE A 18 -3.81 -11.49 -0.63
CA ILE A 18 -4.35 -10.18 -0.22
C ILE A 18 -3.60 -9.09 -0.95
N VAL A 19 -2.27 -9.21 -1.02
CA VAL A 19 -1.40 -8.25 -1.70
C VAL A 19 -0.52 -8.97 -2.69
N VAL A 20 -0.44 -8.44 -3.90
CA VAL A 20 0.54 -8.84 -4.91
C VAL A 20 1.56 -7.75 -5.11
N GLN A 21 2.76 -8.16 -5.52
CA GLN A 21 3.82 -7.26 -5.96
C GLN A 21 3.94 -7.33 -7.49
N THR A 22 4.14 -6.20 -8.17
CA THR A 22 4.31 -6.13 -9.63
C THR A 22 5.61 -5.43 -10.03
N LYS A 23 6.00 -5.58 -11.29
CA LYS A 23 7.13 -4.81 -11.86
C LYS A 23 6.84 -3.30 -11.83
N PRO A 24 7.86 -2.45 -11.64
CA PRO A 24 7.73 -0.99 -11.71
C PRO A 24 7.64 -0.43 -13.14
N ARG A 25 7.61 -1.31 -14.14
CA ARG A 25 7.39 -1.00 -15.54
C ARG A 25 6.45 -2.04 -16.13
N LEU A 26 5.42 -1.58 -16.82
CA LEU A 26 4.46 -2.44 -17.51
C LEU A 26 5.09 -3.08 -18.76
N GLU A 27 4.47 -4.12 -19.31
CA GLU A 27 4.94 -4.78 -20.54
C GLU A 27 5.07 -3.83 -21.75
N ASP A 28 4.25 -2.78 -21.82
CA ASP A 28 4.30 -1.76 -22.88
C ASP A 28 5.40 -0.71 -22.65
N GLY A 29 6.20 -0.85 -21.58
CA GLY A 29 7.29 0.05 -21.23
C GLY A 29 6.87 1.22 -20.33
N THR A 30 5.58 1.40 -20.02
CA THR A 30 5.11 2.51 -19.19
C THR A 30 5.64 2.41 -17.75
N PRO A 31 6.31 3.45 -17.21
CA PRO A 31 6.68 3.53 -15.80
C PRO A 31 5.44 3.48 -14.90
N PHE A 32 5.49 2.67 -13.84
CA PHE A 32 4.43 2.60 -12.85
C PHE A 32 4.98 2.56 -11.42
N PRO A 33 4.72 3.60 -10.59
CA PRO A 33 5.33 3.70 -9.26
C PRO A 33 4.73 2.73 -8.24
N THR A 34 3.48 2.32 -8.43
CA THR A 34 2.84 1.35 -7.55
C THR A 34 3.32 -0.07 -7.86
N VAL A 35 3.89 -0.74 -6.86
CA VAL A 35 4.30 -2.15 -6.95
C VAL A 35 3.48 -3.03 -6.03
N TYR A 36 2.86 -2.50 -4.97
CA TYR A 36 1.98 -3.26 -4.07
C TYR A 36 0.50 -2.99 -4.34
N TYR A 37 -0.27 -4.05 -4.58
CA TYR A 37 -1.70 -3.96 -4.90
C TYR A 37 -2.55 -4.87 -4.03
N LEU A 38 -3.61 -4.32 -3.44
CA LEU A 38 -4.68 -5.11 -2.84
C LEU A 38 -5.42 -5.89 -3.93
N THR A 39 -5.57 -7.20 -3.74
CA THR A 39 -6.28 -8.09 -4.67
C THR A 39 -7.51 -8.74 -4.06
N LEU A 40 -7.61 -8.81 -2.74
CA LEU A 40 -8.77 -9.39 -2.07
C LEU A 40 -9.96 -8.42 -2.13
N PRO A 41 -11.10 -8.78 -2.75
CA PRO A 41 -12.22 -7.85 -2.93
C PRO A 41 -12.75 -7.25 -1.63
N ALA A 42 -12.83 -8.05 -0.55
CA ALA A 42 -13.27 -7.57 0.75
C ALA A 42 -12.31 -6.52 1.35
N ALA A 43 -10.99 -6.71 1.19
CA ALA A 43 -10.00 -5.73 1.65
C ALA A 43 -10.10 -4.44 0.83
N THR A 44 -10.14 -4.56 -0.50
CA THR A 44 -10.29 -3.41 -1.42
C THR A 44 -11.57 -2.62 -1.13
N SER A 45 -12.70 -3.30 -0.95
CA SER A 45 -13.97 -2.65 -0.63
C SER A 45 -13.94 -1.92 0.71
N ALA A 46 -13.37 -2.54 1.75
CA ALA A 46 -13.27 -1.91 3.07
C ALA A 46 -12.40 -0.64 3.03
N VAL A 47 -11.27 -0.69 2.30
CA VAL A 47 -10.40 0.48 2.14
C VAL A 47 -11.08 1.56 1.30
N SER A 48 -11.82 1.19 0.25
CA SER A 48 -12.63 2.14 -0.54
C SER A 48 -13.68 2.86 0.31
N THR A 49 -14.31 2.17 1.26
CA THR A 49 -15.24 2.78 2.22
C THR A 49 -14.54 3.86 3.06
N LEU A 50 -13.36 3.57 3.63
CA LEU A 50 -12.60 4.56 4.40
C LEU A 50 -12.19 5.79 3.57
N GLU A 51 -11.79 5.57 2.31
CA GLU A 51 -11.48 6.68 1.40
C GLU A 51 -12.70 7.55 1.14
N ALA A 52 -13.89 6.96 0.97
CA ALA A 52 -15.14 7.67 0.77
C ALA A 52 -15.65 8.41 2.03
N GLU A 53 -15.34 7.87 3.21
CA GLU A 53 -15.68 8.47 4.51
C GLU A 53 -14.75 9.63 4.90
N GLY A 54 -13.69 9.89 4.13
CA GLY A 54 -12.83 11.06 4.31
C GLY A 54 -11.58 10.82 5.16
N LEU A 55 -11.27 9.57 5.52
CA LEU A 55 -10.11 9.23 6.35
C LEU A 55 -8.78 9.72 5.76
N MET A 56 -8.66 9.81 4.43
CA MET A 56 -7.46 10.37 3.79
C MET A 56 -7.19 11.81 4.20
N THR A 57 -8.23 12.63 4.32
CA THR A 57 -8.10 14.04 4.74
C THR A 57 -7.67 14.10 6.19
N GLU A 58 -8.30 13.32 7.07
CA GLU A 58 -7.95 13.27 8.50
C GLU A 58 -6.49 12.83 8.70
N LEU A 59 -6.05 11.80 7.98
CA LEU A 59 -4.66 11.32 8.04
C LEU A 59 -3.67 12.30 7.41
N GLN A 60 -4.07 13.06 6.40
CA GLN A 60 -3.27 14.13 5.81
C GLN A 60 -3.06 15.28 6.79
N ASP A 61 -4.10 15.68 7.51
CA ASP A 61 -4.04 16.74 8.52
C ASP A 61 -3.16 16.29 9.68
N ARG A 62 -3.38 15.07 10.20
CA ARG A 62 -2.54 14.50 11.26
C ARG A 62 -1.07 14.39 10.85
N LEU A 63 -0.78 14.01 9.60
CA LEU A 63 0.59 13.96 9.09
C LEU A 63 1.31 15.31 9.16
N SER A 64 0.58 16.43 9.07
CA SER A 64 1.14 17.78 9.16
C SER A 64 1.44 18.24 10.60
N GLU A 65 0.82 17.58 11.59
CA GLU A 65 0.90 17.95 13.01
C GLU A 65 1.78 16.99 13.82
N ASP A 66 1.85 15.72 13.42
CA ASP A 66 2.54 14.64 14.13
C ASP A 66 3.91 14.34 13.48
N GLU A 67 4.98 14.88 14.08
CA GLU A 67 6.33 14.71 13.56
C GLU A 67 6.80 13.24 13.57
N ASP A 68 6.36 12.43 14.53
CA ASP A 68 6.72 11.02 14.61
C ASP A 68 6.08 10.24 13.46
N LEU A 69 4.81 10.54 13.18
CA LEU A 69 4.11 9.99 12.03
C LEU A 69 4.80 10.40 10.72
N ALA A 70 5.21 11.66 10.58
CA ALA A 70 5.95 12.14 9.40
C ALA A 70 7.31 11.43 9.24
N ARG A 71 8.06 11.24 10.32
CA ARG A 71 9.33 10.49 10.31
C ARG A 71 9.13 9.02 9.93
N ASN A 72 8.09 8.37 10.46
CA ASN A 72 7.74 7.01 10.08
C ASN A 72 7.36 6.93 8.60
N TYR A 73 6.55 7.87 8.11
CA TYR A 73 6.08 7.87 6.73
C TYR A 73 7.22 8.16 5.73
N GLN A 74 8.20 8.97 6.11
CA GLN A 74 9.47 9.10 5.39
C GLN A 74 10.27 7.79 5.37
N SER A 75 10.32 7.06 6.48
CA SER A 75 10.99 5.76 6.55
C SER A 75 10.27 4.71 5.69
N ALA A 76 8.93 4.72 5.70
CA ALA A 76 8.09 3.89 4.83
C ALA A 76 8.36 4.16 3.35
N HIS A 77 8.48 5.44 2.97
CA HIS A 77 8.85 5.85 1.63
C HIS A 77 10.20 5.27 1.19
N LEU A 78 11.23 5.35 2.04
CA LEU A 78 12.55 4.79 1.73
C LEU A 78 12.53 3.26 1.64
N SER A 79 11.81 2.58 2.54
CA SER A 79 11.59 1.12 2.46
C SER A 79 10.94 0.73 1.13
N TYR A 80 9.93 1.49 0.71
CA TYR A 80 9.22 1.24 -0.54
C TYR A 80 10.15 1.39 -1.76
N LEU A 81 10.96 2.46 -1.79
CA LEU A 81 11.92 2.68 -2.86
C LEU A 81 12.97 1.57 -2.93
N SER A 82 13.44 1.10 -1.78
CA SER A 82 14.38 -0.03 -1.68
C SER A 82 13.78 -1.30 -2.30
N ASP A 83 12.57 -1.68 -1.89
CA ASP A 83 11.89 -2.86 -2.42
C ASP A 83 11.67 -2.75 -3.93
N ARG A 84 11.30 -1.56 -4.42
CA ARG A 84 11.11 -1.34 -5.85
C ARG A 84 12.41 -1.49 -6.64
N ALA A 85 13.53 -1.02 -6.10
CA ALA A 85 14.83 -1.12 -6.76
C ALA A 85 15.25 -2.59 -6.98
N GLU A 86 14.84 -3.50 -6.09
CA GLU A 86 15.05 -4.95 -6.27
C GLU A 86 14.30 -5.53 -7.46
N LEU A 87 13.19 -4.91 -7.87
CA LEU A 87 12.37 -5.32 -9.02
C LEU A 87 12.83 -4.70 -10.34
N GLY A 88 13.71 -3.69 -10.28
CA GLY A 88 14.25 -2.97 -11.42
C GLY A 88 14.25 -1.46 -11.23
N GLN A 89 15.25 -0.80 -11.81
CA GLN A 89 15.35 0.66 -11.81
C GLN A 89 14.53 1.26 -12.96
N VAL A 90 13.82 2.34 -12.65
CA VAL A 90 12.97 3.09 -13.60
C VAL A 90 13.24 4.57 -13.36
N GLU A 91 14.09 5.16 -14.18
CA GLU A 91 14.61 6.52 -14.00
C GLU A 91 13.48 7.58 -13.98
N GLU A 92 12.42 7.36 -14.75
CA GLU A 92 11.29 8.29 -14.89
C GLU A 92 10.49 8.50 -13.59
N ILE A 93 10.64 7.57 -12.64
CA ILE A 93 9.94 7.59 -11.35
C ILE A 93 10.93 7.47 -10.19
N ASP A 94 12.21 7.78 -10.41
CA ASP A 94 13.20 7.79 -9.34
C ASP A 94 12.77 8.72 -8.21
N GLY A 95 12.97 8.26 -6.96
CA GLY A 95 12.49 8.96 -5.77
C GLY A 95 10.96 9.06 -5.62
N ILE A 96 10.14 8.49 -6.52
CA ILE A 96 8.67 8.52 -6.42
C ILE A 96 8.15 7.16 -5.92
N SER A 97 7.59 7.10 -4.71
CA SER A 97 6.87 5.92 -4.20
C SER A 97 5.37 5.97 -4.53
N ALA A 98 4.54 5.16 -3.85
CA ALA A 98 3.09 5.12 -4.05
C ALA A 98 2.29 5.76 -2.89
N GLY A 99 0.97 5.87 -3.08
CA GLY A 99 0.02 6.33 -2.04
C GLY A 99 0.13 7.81 -1.62
N GLY A 100 1.03 8.57 -2.24
CA GLY A 100 1.31 9.97 -1.89
C GLY A 100 2.49 10.15 -0.93
N MET A 101 3.12 9.06 -0.47
CA MET A 101 4.32 9.10 0.35
C MET A 101 5.42 10.00 -0.24
N PRO A 102 6.23 10.68 0.59
CA PRO A 102 6.19 10.69 2.06
C PRO A 102 5.39 11.86 2.66
N THR A 103 4.81 12.74 1.86
CA THR A 103 4.22 14.01 2.37
C THR A 103 2.72 14.12 2.16
N ARG A 104 2.13 13.22 1.37
CA ARG A 104 0.71 13.23 1.04
C ARG A 104 0.04 11.90 1.34
N VAL A 105 -1.25 11.95 1.64
CA VAL A 105 -2.12 10.77 1.71
C VAL A 105 -3.08 10.84 0.53
N LYS A 106 -2.74 10.17 -0.58
CA LYS A 106 -3.51 10.23 -1.85
C LYS A 106 -4.35 8.98 -2.12
N CYS A 107 -3.94 7.83 -1.59
CA CYS A 107 -4.64 6.56 -1.81
C CYS A 107 -4.27 5.57 -0.70
N LEU A 108 -5.25 5.19 0.12
CA LEU A 108 -5.09 4.22 1.19
C LEU A 108 -4.83 2.81 0.67
N HIS A 109 -5.34 2.45 -0.51
CA HIS A 109 -5.11 1.11 -1.08
C HIS A 109 -3.63 0.77 -1.20
N SER A 110 -2.81 1.72 -1.67
CA SER A 110 -1.36 1.54 -1.79
C SER A 110 -0.67 1.48 -0.43
N LEU A 111 -1.12 2.29 0.53
CA LEU A 111 -0.51 2.38 1.86
C LEU A 111 -0.83 1.15 2.71
N VAL A 112 -2.08 0.69 2.67
CA VAL A 112 -2.54 -0.56 3.28
C VAL A 112 -1.84 -1.76 2.64
N ALA A 113 -1.72 -1.80 1.30
CA ALA A 113 -0.99 -2.87 0.61
C ALA A 113 0.48 -2.95 1.06
N HIS A 114 1.15 -1.80 1.16
CA HIS A 114 2.52 -1.73 1.65
C HIS A 114 2.64 -2.20 3.12
N SER A 115 1.71 -1.80 3.98
CA SER A 115 1.70 -2.20 5.40
C SER A 115 1.51 -3.71 5.56
N LEU A 116 0.58 -4.31 4.80
CA LEU A 116 0.36 -5.76 4.80
C LEU A 116 1.57 -6.53 4.25
N ALA A 117 2.27 -5.98 3.27
CA ALA A 117 3.46 -6.59 2.66
C ALA A 117 4.67 -6.60 3.60
N LYS A 118 4.89 -5.52 4.36
CA LYS A 118 6.08 -5.35 5.21
C LYS A 118 5.86 -5.73 6.67
N GLY A 119 4.61 -5.69 7.11
CA GLY A 119 4.20 -5.93 8.47
C GLY A 119 4.00 -4.65 9.29
N PRO A 120 3.41 -4.79 10.49
CA PRO A 120 3.01 -3.65 11.32
C PRO A 120 4.20 -2.75 11.71
N GLY A 121 3.96 -1.45 11.75
CA GLY A 121 4.91 -0.41 12.15
C GLY A 121 5.78 0.13 11.02
N VAL A 122 5.80 -0.52 9.85
CA VAL A 122 6.60 -0.06 8.70
C VAL A 122 5.96 1.13 7.99
N ASN A 123 4.62 1.17 7.91
CA ASN A 123 3.89 2.28 7.30
C ASN A 123 2.68 2.63 8.18
N MET A 124 2.90 3.51 9.15
CA MET A 124 1.90 3.83 10.15
C MET A 124 0.60 4.41 9.59
N ILE A 125 0.62 5.12 8.45
CA ILE A 125 -0.62 5.58 7.80
C ILE A 125 -1.46 4.40 7.31
N GLY A 126 -0.82 3.40 6.70
CA GLY A 126 -1.52 2.20 6.27
C GLY A 126 -1.95 1.30 7.44
N ASP A 127 -1.18 1.27 8.53
CA ASP A 127 -1.58 0.58 9.76
C ASP A 127 -2.80 1.23 10.43
N LEU A 128 -2.84 2.57 10.48
CA LEU A 128 -3.99 3.32 10.98
C LEU A 128 -5.24 3.04 10.13
N ALA A 129 -5.10 3.02 8.81
CA ALA A 129 -6.19 2.67 7.91
C ALA A 129 -6.65 1.21 8.11
N LEU A 130 -5.72 0.26 8.26
CA LEU A 130 -6.04 -1.13 8.58
C LEU A 130 -6.78 -1.28 9.90
N ALA A 131 -6.42 -0.51 10.92
CA ALA A 131 -7.10 -0.52 12.21
C ALA A 131 -8.53 0.05 12.14
N ALA A 132 -8.77 1.00 11.24
CA ALA A 132 -10.10 1.58 11.00
C ALA A 132 -10.98 0.70 10.09
N CYS A 133 -10.40 -0.21 9.31
CA CYS A 133 -11.13 -1.06 8.38
C CYS A 133 -12.14 -1.99 9.06
N SER A 134 -13.28 -2.19 8.41
CA SER A 134 -14.25 -3.24 8.78
C SER A 134 -13.76 -4.66 8.46
N TRP A 135 -12.69 -4.78 7.66
CA TRP A 135 -12.03 -6.02 7.29
C TRP A 135 -10.68 -6.17 8.01
N SER A 136 -10.28 -7.42 8.28
CA SER A 136 -8.98 -7.75 8.89
C SER A 136 -8.34 -8.97 8.21
N PRO A 137 -7.00 -8.99 8.04
CA PRO A 137 -6.29 -10.14 7.48
C PRO A 137 -6.40 -11.41 8.32
N SER A 138 -6.75 -11.31 9.61
CA SER A 138 -6.92 -12.47 10.50
C SER A 138 -8.26 -13.19 10.32
N ARG A 139 -9.24 -12.58 9.64
CA ARG A 139 -10.56 -13.17 9.39
C ARG A 139 -10.76 -13.44 7.90
N CYS A 140 -10.84 -14.73 7.53
CA CYS A 140 -11.11 -15.10 6.16
C CYS A 140 -12.57 -14.79 5.77
N VAL A 141 -12.73 -14.07 4.66
CA VAL A 141 -14.02 -13.78 4.01
C VAL A 141 -13.92 -14.00 2.48
N CYS A 142 -12.96 -14.83 2.04
CA CYS A 142 -12.81 -15.14 0.63
C CYS A 142 -14.01 -15.96 0.14
N GLU A 143 -14.46 -15.69 -1.08
CA GLU A 143 -15.32 -16.61 -1.81
C GLU A 143 -14.56 -17.95 -1.99
N LYS A 144 -15.29 -19.06 -1.83
CA LYS A 144 -14.76 -20.42 -1.96
C LYS A 144 -14.76 -20.88 -3.40
#